data_AF-W4QB61-F1
#
_entry.id   AF-W4QB61-F1
#
_cell.length_a   1.000
_cell.length_b   1.000
_cell.length_c   1.000
_cell.angle_alpha   90.00
_cell.angle_beta   90.00
_cell.angle_gamma   90.00
#
_symmetry.space_group_name_H-M   'P 1'
#
loop_
_entity.id
_entity.type
_entity.pdbx_description
1 polymer ?
#
loop_
_entity_poly.entity_id
_entity_poly.type
_entity_poly.pdbx_seq_one_letter_code
_entity_poly.pdbx_strand_id
1 'polypeptide(L)'
;MPTVNESLYLQERQQQPQNTNQSILGKDDFLKLLITQLQNQDPSNPMDDREFIAQMAQFSSLEQMTNMNQAMQHFVHLQKSQSLVQHSELIGKTVQWKREVEIDQYRTETVYENHKVKSVRLESDGKIRILLENDRWISNDQVVQISETSIEE
;
A
#
# COMPACT_ATOMS: atom_id res chain seq x y z
N MET A 1 18.57 29.82 42.68
CA MET A 1 18.19 28.42 42.96
C MET A 1 16.81 28.41 43.60
N PRO A 2 15.82 27.86 42.91
CA PRO A 2 14.91 26.90 43.52
C PRO A 2 14.96 25.58 42.75
N THR A 3 15.24 24.51 43.47
CA THR A 3 15.18 23.12 43.01
C THR A 3 13.74 22.63 43.05
N VAL A 4 13.22 22.15 41.91
CA VAL A 4 12.01 21.33 41.89
C VAL A 4 12.43 19.92 41.45
N ASN A 5 12.25 18.98 42.38
CA ASN A 5 12.50 17.54 42.23
C ASN A 5 11.55 16.91 41.21
N GLU A 6 12.14 16.41 40.12
CA GLU A 6 12.04 15.03 39.62
C GLU A 6 10.97 14.13 40.25
N SER A 7 9.81 13.99 39.59
CA SER A 7 8.89 12.83 39.72
C SER A 7 7.70 12.86 38.73
N LEU A 8 7.53 13.92 37.94
CA LEU A 8 6.39 14.04 37.02
C LEU A 8 6.71 13.92 35.53
N TYR A 9 7.94 13.53 35.19
CA TYR A 9 8.23 13.01 33.85
C TYR A 9 7.99 11.52 33.89
N LEU A 10 6.71 11.18 33.69
CA LEU A 10 6.29 9.85 33.31
C LEU A 10 7.18 9.42 32.15
N GLN A 11 8.13 8.55 32.45
CA GLN A 11 8.81 7.79 31.42
C GLN A 11 7.77 6.83 30.86
N GLU A 12 7.10 7.31 29.82
CA GLU A 12 6.55 6.45 28.78
C GLU A 12 7.71 5.56 28.33
N ARG A 13 7.80 4.40 28.97
CA ARG A 13 8.47 3.25 28.37
C ARG A 13 7.75 3.04 27.05
N GLN A 14 8.32 3.61 26.00
CA GLN A 14 8.10 3.19 24.63
C GLN A 14 8.36 1.69 24.64
N GLN A 15 7.27 0.92 24.76
CA GLN A 15 7.27 -0.50 24.51
C GLN A 15 7.56 -0.60 23.02
N GLN A 16 8.86 -0.67 22.68
CA GLN A 16 9.30 -1.06 21.36
C GLN A 16 8.60 -2.40 21.09
N PRO A 17 7.80 -2.51 20.01
CA PRO A 17 7.25 -3.79 19.62
C PRO A 17 8.46 -4.69 19.36
N GLN A 18 8.67 -5.64 20.26
CA GLN A 18 9.59 -6.74 20.06
C GLN A 18 9.09 -7.45 18.80
N ASN A 19 9.75 -7.19 17.68
CA ASN A 19 9.64 -8.02 16.50
C ASN A 19 10.17 -9.40 16.88
N THR A 20 9.32 -10.21 17.49
CA THR A 20 9.48 -11.65 17.55
C THR A 20 9.32 -12.17 16.12
N ASN A 21 10.40 -12.08 15.34
CA ASN A 21 10.67 -12.93 14.19
C ASN A 21 10.90 -14.38 14.66
N GLN A 22 10.03 -14.89 15.53
CA GLN A 22 10.02 -16.27 16.03
C GLN A 22 9.16 -17.19 15.15
N SER A 23 8.43 -16.65 14.17
CA SER A 23 7.57 -17.45 13.27
C SER A 23 8.36 -18.21 12.19
N ILE A 24 9.62 -17.84 11.92
CA ILE A 24 10.42 -18.45 10.84
C ILE A 24 11.08 -19.78 11.28
N LEU A 25 11.09 -20.10 12.59
CA LEU A 25 11.74 -21.30 13.13
C LEU A 25 10.79 -22.49 13.40
N GLY A 26 9.60 -22.53 12.79
CA GLY A 26 8.62 -23.60 13.03
C GLY A 26 8.57 -24.69 11.95
N LYS A 27 8.72 -24.32 10.68
CA LYS A 27 8.44 -25.20 9.52
C LYS A 27 9.58 -26.19 9.24
N ASP A 28 10.82 -25.71 9.23
CA ASP A 28 11.99 -26.52 8.89
C ASP A 28 12.35 -27.49 10.02
N ASP A 29 12.21 -27.06 11.27
CA ASP A 29 12.39 -27.91 12.44
C ASP A 29 11.27 -28.97 12.55
N PHE A 30 10.04 -28.63 12.14
CA PHE A 30 8.94 -29.58 12.05
C PHE A 30 9.12 -30.60 10.92
N LEU A 31 9.51 -30.18 9.71
CA LEU A 31 9.83 -31.09 8.60
C LEU A 31 11.01 -32.01 8.94
N LYS A 32 11.96 -31.55 9.75
CA LYS A 32 13.07 -32.36 10.22
C LYS A 32 12.63 -33.39 11.26
N LEU A 33 11.74 -33.02 12.18
CA LEU A 33 11.11 -33.96 13.12
C LEU A 33 10.24 -34.98 12.38
N LEU A 34 9.55 -34.56 11.32
CA LEU A 34 8.73 -35.39 10.44
C LEU A 34 9.53 -36.48 9.72
N ILE A 35 10.65 -36.09 9.09
CA ILE A 35 11.55 -37.03 8.41
C ILE A 35 12.16 -38.01 9.44
N THR A 36 12.47 -37.53 10.65
CA THR A 36 13.01 -38.34 11.74
C THR A 36 12.02 -39.39 12.25
N GLN A 37 10.72 -39.05 12.30
CA GLN A 37 9.65 -39.99 12.67
C GLN A 37 9.36 -41.00 11.55
N LEU A 38 9.34 -40.57 10.28
CA LEU A 38 9.23 -41.45 9.11
C LEU A 38 10.37 -42.48 8.99
N GLN A 39 11.57 -42.13 9.45
CA GLN A 39 12.72 -43.04 9.48
C GLN A 39 12.69 -44.05 10.63
N ASN A 40 11.87 -43.83 11.67
CA ASN A 40 11.84 -44.65 12.90
C ASN A 40 10.48 -45.34 13.17
N GLN A 41 9.49 -45.21 12.30
CA GLN A 41 8.17 -45.86 12.46
C GLN A 41 8.22 -47.34 12.02
N ASP A 42 7.73 -48.23 12.88
CA ASP A 42 7.42 -49.63 12.55
C ASP A 42 6.25 -49.66 11.52
N PRO A 43 6.29 -50.48 10.45
CA PRO A 43 5.32 -50.45 9.34
C PRO A 43 3.85 -50.71 9.69
N SER A 44 3.55 -51.11 10.93
CA SER A 44 2.26 -51.69 11.31
C SER A 44 1.14 -50.71 11.68
N ASN A 45 1.38 -49.38 11.82
CA ASN A 45 0.31 -48.39 12.05
C ASN A 45 0.64 -46.95 11.58
N PRO A 46 0.51 -46.63 10.28
CA PRO A 46 0.95 -45.33 9.74
C PRO A 46 -0.14 -44.26 9.55
N MET A 47 -1.36 -44.41 10.13
CA MET A 47 -2.50 -43.55 9.75
C MET A 47 -2.68 -42.26 10.57
N ASP A 48 -2.40 -42.26 11.88
CA ASP A 48 -2.72 -41.11 12.76
C ASP A 48 -1.79 -39.89 12.49
N ASP A 49 -0.49 -40.15 12.26
CA ASP A 49 0.48 -39.09 12.01
C ASP A 49 0.20 -38.36 10.70
N ARG A 50 -0.25 -39.07 9.65
CA ARG A 50 -0.47 -38.51 8.31
C ARG A 50 -1.59 -37.47 8.27
N GLU A 51 -2.65 -37.67 9.06
CA GLU A 51 -3.78 -36.75 9.11
C GLU A 51 -3.40 -35.43 9.80
N PHE A 52 -2.63 -35.51 10.89
CA PHE A 52 -2.07 -34.34 11.56
C PHE A 52 -1.11 -33.55 10.65
N ILE A 53 -0.25 -34.25 9.91
CA ILE A 53 0.68 -33.63 8.94
C ILE A 53 -0.08 -32.91 7.82
N ALA A 54 -1.11 -33.54 7.28
CA ALA A 54 -1.95 -32.95 6.23
C ALA A 54 -2.63 -31.66 6.73
N GLN A 55 -3.13 -31.66 7.96
CA GLN A 55 -3.72 -30.47 8.58
C GLN A 55 -2.67 -29.36 8.78
N MET A 56 -1.47 -29.67 9.29
CA MET A 56 -0.39 -28.68 9.47
C MET A 56 0.11 -28.10 8.15
N ALA A 57 0.25 -28.92 7.09
CA ALA A 57 0.59 -28.44 5.75
C ALA A 57 -0.50 -27.49 5.21
N GLN A 58 -1.76 -27.79 5.48
CA GLN A 58 -2.89 -26.92 5.14
C GLN A 58 -2.82 -25.58 5.89
N PHE A 59 -2.57 -25.60 7.21
CA PHE A 59 -2.40 -24.39 8.01
C PHE A 59 -1.19 -23.55 7.55
N SER A 60 -0.05 -24.19 7.28
CA SER A 60 1.16 -23.51 6.77
C SER A 60 0.93 -22.85 5.41
N SER A 61 0.08 -23.45 4.57
CA SER A 61 -0.29 -22.89 3.27
C SER A 61 -1.23 -21.69 3.41
N LEU A 62 -2.19 -21.75 4.33
CA LEU A 62 -3.08 -20.63 4.65
C LEU A 62 -2.33 -19.45 5.29
N GLU A 63 -1.38 -19.72 6.17
CA GLU A 63 -0.52 -18.70 6.77
C GLU A 63 0.35 -18.02 5.70
N GLN A 64 1.01 -18.80 4.84
CA GLN A 64 1.76 -18.25 3.70
C GLN A 64 0.88 -17.38 2.79
N MET A 65 -0.35 -17.82 2.50
CA MET A 65 -1.31 -17.04 1.71
C MET A 65 -1.70 -15.74 2.43
N THR A 66 -1.89 -15.79 3.75
CA THR A 66 -2.20 -14.62 4.58
C THR A 66 -1.03 -13.62 4.57
N ASN A 67 0.20 -14.11 4.76
CA ASN A 67 1.41 -13.30 4.71
C ASN A 67 1.60 -12.67 3.32
N MET A 68 1.32 -13.42 2.25
CA MET A 68 1.36 -12.88 0.89
C MET A 68 0.32 -11.78 0.68
N ASN A 69 -0.91 -11.97 1.15
CA ASN A 69 -1.94 -10.93 1.09
C ASN A 69 -1.55 -9.66 1.86
N GLN A 70 -0.94 -9.81 3.04
CA GLN A 70 -0.43 -8.66 3.81
C GLN A 70 0.70 -7.93 3.08
N ALA A 71 1.65 -8.69 2.50
CA ALA A 71 2.73 -8.11 1.69
C ALA A 71 2.19 -7.36 0.47
N MET A 72 1.16 -7.90 -0.21
CA MET A 72 0.50 -7.23 -1.33
C MET A 72 -0.24 -5.95 -0.89
N GLN A 73 -0.94 -5.97 0.24
CA GLN A 73 -1.59 -4.78 0.79
C GLN A 73 -0.57 -3.68 1.13
N HIS A 74 0.55 -4.07 1.74
CA HIS A 74 1.65 -3.15 2.04
C HIS A 74 2.27 -2.57 0.76
N PHE A 75 2.48 -3.40 -0.26
CA PHE A 75 2.98 -2.96 -1.56
C PHE A 75 2.05 -1.95 -2.24
N VAL A 76 0.73 -2.23 -2.27
CA VAL A 76 -0.27 -1.30 -2.81
C VAL A 76 -0.27 0.02 -2.04
N HIS A 77 -0.09 -0.01 -0.72
CA HIS A 77 0.01 1.20 0.08
C HIS A 77 1.25 2.04 -0.29
N LEU A 78 2.42 1.42 -0.40
CA LEU A 78 3.65 2.08 -0.84
C LEU A 78 3.50 2.68 -2.23
N GLN A 79 2.91 1.94 -3.18
CA GLN A 79 2.68 2.40 -4.55
C GLN A 79 1.74 3.63 -4.59
N LYS A 80 0.69 3.66 -3.76
CA LYS A 80 -0.18 4.85 -3.62
C LYS A 80 0.59 6.07 -3.12
N SER A 81 1.47 5.90 -2.13
CA SER A 81 2.25 7.02 -1.56
C SER A 81 3.21 7.64 -2.57
N GLN A 82 3.83 6.83 -3.44
CA GLN A 82 4.78 7.30 -4.43
C GLN A 82 4.11 8.08 -5.58
N SER A 83 2.84 7.77 -5.88
CA SER A 83 2.06 8.48 -6.90
C SER A 83 1.93 9.97 -6.57
N LEU A 84 1.62 10.34 -5.33
CA LEU A 84 1.44 11.76 -4.95
C LEU A 84 2.72 12.58 -5.18
N VAL A 85 3.89 12.02 -4.87
CA VAL A 85 5.17 12.69 -5.05
C VAL A 85 5.44 12.96 -6.53
N GLN A 86 5.22 11.99 -7.41
CA GLN A 86 5.41 12.17 -8.86
C GLN A 86 4.50 13.27 -9.43
N HIS A 87 3.25 13.35 -8.94
CA HIS A 87 2.32 14.37 -9.42
C HIS A 87 2.57 15.73 -8.75
N SER A 88 3.34 15.82 -7.66
CA SER A 88 3.70 17.11 -7.06
C SER A 88 4.52 17.99 -8.01
N GLU A 89 5.25 17.38 -8.94
CA GLU A 89 6.00 18.06 -10.01
C GLU A 89 5.09 18.79 -11.02
N LEU A 90 3.79 18.46 -11.05
CA LEU A 90 2.81 19.15 -11.88
C LEU A 90 2.48 20.53 -11.34
N ILE A 91 2.65 20.76 -10.04
CA ILE A 91 2.30 22.03 -9.40
C ILE A 91 3.11 23.15 -10.06
N GLY A 92 2.40 24.18 -10.54
CA GLY A 92 3.01 25.28 -11.25
C GLY A 92 3.28 25.04 -12.74
N LYS A 93 3.05 23.82 -13.27
CA LYS A 93 3.05 23.55 -14.72
C LYS A 93 1.67 23.82 -15.33
N THR A 94 1.63 24.00 -16.64
CA THR A 94 0.39 24.10 -17.40
C THR A 94 0.01 22.72 -17.90
N VAL A 95 -1.26 22.33 -17.71
CA VAL A 95 -1.79 21.06 -18.21
C VAL A 95 -2.89 21.31 -19.23
N GLN A 96 -2.84 20.58 -20.34
CA GLN A 96 -3.96 20.41 -21.25
C GLN A 96 -4.80 19.24 -20.74
N TRP A 97 -6.09 19.46 -20.55
CA TRP A 97 -7.00 18.44 -20.09
C TRP A 97 -8.27 18.43 -20.93
N LYS A 98 -8.95 17.28 -20.94
CA LYS A 98 -10.17 17.06 -21.70
C LYS A 98 -11.40 16.93 -20.81
N ARG A 99 -12.52 17.45 -21.30
CA ARG A 99 -13.85 17.18 -20.74
C ARG A 99 -14.86 16.92 -21.84
N GLU A 100 -15.83 16.10 -21.53
CA GLU A 100 -16.99 15.90 -22.38
C GLU A 100 -18.04 16.95 -22.03
N VAL A 101 -18.59 17.59 -23.05
CA VAL A 101 -19.67 18.58 -22.95
C VAL A 101 -20.83 18.08 -23.78
N GLU A 102 -22.00 17.96 -23.16
CA GLU A 102 -23.23 17.63 -23.87
C GLU A 102 -23.69 18.88 -24.64
N ILE A 103 -23.83 18.75 -25.97
CA ILE A 103 -24.34 19.83 -26.83
C ILE A 103 -25.86 19.71 -26.94
N ASP A 104 -26.35 18.48 -27.06
CA ASP A 104 -27.76 18.11 -27.10
C ASP A 104 -27.93 16.66 -26.61
N GLN A 105 -29.18 16.19 -26.50
CA GLN A 105 -29.55 14.88 -25.97
C GLN A 105 -28.94 13.67 -26.71
N TYR A 106 -28.21 13.89 -27.82
CA TYR A 106 -27.63 12.84 -28.64
C TYR A 106 -26.14 13.03 -28.94
N ARG A 107 -25.55 14.16 -28.54
CA ARG A 107 -24.17 14.51 -28.92
C ARG A 107 -23.38 15.07 -27.76
N THR A 108 -22.24 14.43 -27.52
CA THR A 108 -21.17 14.89 -26.64
C THR A 108 -19.97 15.32 -27.47
N GLU A 109 -19.36 16.45 -27.12
CA GLU A 109 -18.10 16.91 -27.70
C GLU A 109 -16.99 16.90 -26.65
N THR A 110 -15.79 16.48 -27.07
CA THR A 110 -14.60 16.57 -26.22
C THR A 110 -13.97 17.94 -26.39
N VAL A 111 -13.98 18.72 -25.32
CA VAL A 111 -13.35 20.05 -25.26
C VAL A 111 -12.02 19.93 -24.54
N TYR A 112 -10.99 20.59 -25.10
CA TYR A 112 -9.66 20.67 -24.53
C TYR A 112 -9.42 22.06 -23.96
N GLU A 113 -8.93 22.12 -22.72
CA GLU A 113 -8.64 23.37 -22.03
C GLU A 113 -7.24 23.31 -21.42
N ASN A 114 -6.57 24.46 -21.35
CA ASN A 114 -5.24 24.60 -20.76
C ASN A 114 -5.35 25.40 -19.48
N HIS A 115 -4.84 24.87 -18.38
CA HIS A 115 -4.83 25.57 -17.10
C HIS A 115 -3.57 25.26 -16.32
N LYS A 116 -3.10 26.22 -15.52
CA LYS A 116 -2.02 25.99 -14.55
C LYS A 116 -2.49 25.15 -13.37
N VAL A 117 -1.65 24.24 -12.88
CA VAL A 117 -1.93 23.43 -11.70
C VAL A 117 -1.60 24.23 -10.43
N LYS A 118 -2.61 24.39 -9.56
CA LYS A 118 -2.50 25.01 -8.23
C LYS A 118 -2.06 24.01 -7.16
N SER A 119 -2.62 22.80 -7.16
CA SER A 119 -2.27 21.78 -6.16
C SER A 119 -2.60 20.37 -6.62
N VAL A 120 -2.03 19.38 -5.94
CA VAL A 120 -2.34 17.96 -6.15
C VAL A 120 -2.67 17.32 -4.81
N ARG A 121 -3.64 16.41 -4.80
CA ARG A 121 -4.08 15.67 -3.61
C ARG A 121 -4.30 14.20 -3.93
N LEU A 122 -4.02 13.34 -2.96
CA LEU A 122 -4.47 11.96 -2.91
C LEU A 122 -5.78 11.89 -2.10
N GLU A 123 -6.87 11.44 -2.71
CA GLU A 123 -8.13 11.18 -2.01
C GLU A 123 -8.09 9.86 -1.24
N SER A 124 -9.03 9.66 -0.31
CA SER A 124 -9.12 8.44 0.50
C SER A 124 -9.36 7.17 -0.33
N ASP A 125 -9.90 7.31 -1.54
CA ASP A 125 -10.07 6.21 -2.49
C ASP A 125 -8.76 5.85 -3.24
N GLY A 126 -7.69 6.61 -3.01
CA GLY A 126 -6.39 6.43 -3.64
C GLY A 126 -6.23 7.09 -5.01
N LYS A 127 -7.22 7.88 -5.46
CA LYS A 127 -7.11 8.62 -6.72
C LYS A 127 -6.39 9.94 -6.52
N ILE A 128 -5.63 10.32 -7.55
CA ILE A 128 -4.98 11.62 -7.62
C ILE A 128 -5.96 12.63 -8.23
N ARG A 129 -6.09 13.77 -7.55
CA ARG A 129 -6.87 14.92 -7.98
C ARG A 129 -5.97 16.12 -8.12
N ILE A 130 -6.18 16.87 -9.19
CA ILE A 130 -5.36 18.02 -9.58
C ILE A 130 -6.27 19.24 -9.56
N LEU A 131 -5.92 20.24 -8.76
CA LEU A 131 -6.61 21.52 -8.71
C LEU A 131 -5.98 22.44 -9.76
N LEU A 132 -6.83 22.97 -10.63
CA LEU A 132 -6.44 23.92 -11.67
C LEU A 132 -6.67 25.36 -11.21
N GLU A 133 -6.10 26.31 -11.94
CA GLU A 133 -6.19 27.74 -11.61
C GLU A 133 -7.61 28.32 -11.67
N ASN A 134 -8.51 27.70 -12.42
CA ASN A 134 -9.94 28.00 -12.46
C ASN A 134 -10.72 27.38 -11.27
N ASP A 135 -10.01 26.93 -10.23
CA ASP A 135 -10.55 26.29 -9.03
C ASP A 135 -11.32 24.97 -9.31
N ARG A 136 -11.09 24.36 -10.47
CA ARG A 136 -11.64 23.05 -10.82
C ARG A 136 -10.71 21.93 -10.40
N TRP A 137 -11.28 20.93 -9.75
CA TRP A 137 -10.62 19.63 -9.58
C TRP A 137 -10.84 18.76 -10.81
N ILE A 138 -9.74 18.24 -11.36
CA ILE A 138 -9.75 17.23 -12.40
C ILE A 138 -9.07 15.95 -11.90
N SER A 139 -9.40 14.83 -12.51
CA SER A 139 -8.69 13.57 -12.28
C SER A 139 -7.48 13.46 -13.21
N ASN A 140 -6.48 12.66 -12.80
CA ASN A 140 -5.26 12.45 -13.59
C ASN A 140 -5.53 11.90 -15.01
N ASP A 141 -6.56 11.07 -15.19
CA ASP A 141 -6.97 10.51 -16.49
C ASP A 141 -7.51 11.55 -17.49
N GLN A 142 -7.86 12.75 -17.00
CA GLN A 142 -8.30 13.84 -17.86
C GLN A 142 -7.14 14.65 -18.44
N VAL A 143 -5.93 14.52 -17.88
CA VAL A 143 -4.74 15.21 -18.36
C VAL A 143 -4.25 14.54 -19.65
N VAL A 144 -4.03 15.34 -20.69
CA VAL A 144 -3.60 14.90 -22.01
C VAL A 144 -2.15 15.29 -22.27
N GLN A 145 -1.75 16.49 -21.83
CA GLN A 145 -0.40 16.99 -22.00
C GLN A 145 0.00 17.87 -20.82
N ILE A 146 1.30 17.87 -20.49
CA ILE A 146 1.91 18.75 -19.50
C ILE A 146 2.96 19.60 -20.22
N SER A 147 2.95 20.90 -20.02
CA SER A 147 3.94 21.83 -20.55
C SER A 147 4.48 22.75 -19.46
N GLU A 148 5.67 23.30 -19.66
CA GLU A 148 6.19 24.34 -18.78
C GLU A 148 5.32 25.60 -18.92
N THR A 149 5.09 26.29 -17.81
CA THR A 149 4.53 27.63 -17.86
C THR A 149 5.63 28.56 -18.31
N SER A 150 5.49 29.13 -19.52
CA SER A 150 6.34 30.24 -19.94
C SER A 150 6.21 31.35 -18.91
N ILE A 151 7.30 31.64 -18.22
CA ILE A 151 7.43 32.85 -17.41
C ILE A 151 7.56 33.97 -18.46
N GLU A 152 6.48 34.67 -18.75
CA GLU A 152 6.62 35.98 -19.40
C GLU A 152 7.32 36.89 -18.38
N GLU A 153 8.57 37.27 -18.69
CA GLU A 153 9.38 38.27 -17.96
C GLU A 153 8.76 39.66 -18.03
#